data_AF-A0A925PP74-F1
#
_entry.id   AF-A0A925PP74-F1
#
_cell.length_a   1.000
_cell.length_b   1.000
_cell.length_c   1.000
_cell.angle_alpha   90.00
_cell.angle_beta   90.00
_cell.angle_gamma   90.00
#
_symmetry.space_group_name_H-M   'P 1'
#
loop_
_entity.id
_entity.type
_entity.pdbx_description
1 polymer ?
#
loop_
_entity_poly.entity_id
_entity_poly.type
_entity_poly.pdbx_seq_one_letter_code
_entity_poly.pdbx_strand_id
1 'polypeptide(L)'
;WAPGGGNRVLPNDVGLKLPSKDKWMILQLHYWNVAGYADSKDSSGVSMCIEKTPRKNTAVISTLGSLAIDIPAKSMGTEVNGTCTPELTEPVYILSSSPHMHARGRSLTTSLVRGTESTKFVDVRDFDFNAQTSYPLAAPLEVRPGDKLKTTCVYDNPGSAAAYFGEKTEDEMCFNFVLVYPETGLANAGGKAARRCIDR
;
A
#
# COMPACT_ATOMS: atom_id res chain seq x y z
N TRP A 1 1.02 -10.02 -0.67
CA TRP A 1 1.08 -10.93 0.48
C TRP A 1 2.37 -10.62 1.21
N ALA A 2 2.36 -10.69 2.53
CA ALA A 2 3.56 -10.62 3.35
C ALA A 2 3.43 -11.66 4.47
N PRO A 3 4.54 -12.06 5.11
CA PRO A 3 4.52 -12.96 6.25
C PRO A 3 3.52 -12.50 7.33
N GLY A 4 2.79 -13.44 7.92
CA GLY A 4 1.71 -13.17 8.87
C GLY A 4 0.35 -12.82 8.23
N GLY A 5 0.30 -12.53 6.93
CA GLY A 5 -0.93 -12.24 6.20
C GLY A 5 -1.75 -13.50 5.88
N GLY A 6 -3.04 -13.49 6.24
CA GLY A 6 -4.00 -14.53 5.87
C GLY A 6 -4.60 -14.36 4.48
N ASN A 7 -5.64 -15.16 4.18
CA ASN A 7 -6.40 -15.07 2.94
C ASN A 7 -7.10 -13.71 2.83
N ARG A 8 -7.06 -13.11 1.63
CA ARG A 8 -7.84 -11.91 1.33
C ARG A 8 -9.16 -12.31 0.68
N VAL A 9 -10.26 -12.14 1.42
CA VAL A 9 -11.63 -12.35 0.93
C VAL A 9 -12.25 -10.99 0.62
N LEU A 10 -12.71 -10.82 -0.61
CA LEU A 10 -13.38 -9.59 -1.05
C LEU A 10 -14.89 -9.66 -0.80
N PRO A 11 -15.59 -8.52 -0.66
CA PRO A 11 -17.05 -8.50 -0.65
C PRO A 11 -17.64 -9.19 -1.89
N ASN A 12 -18.83 -9.78 -1.74
CA ASN A 12 -19.46 -10.62 -2.78
C ASN A 12 -19.73 -9.89 -4.11
N ASP A 13 -19.82 -8.57 -4.10
CA ASP A 13 -20.07 -7.73 -5.27
C ASP A 13 -18.79 -7.05 -5.81
N VAL A 14 -17.62 -7.36 -5.24
CA VAL A 14 -16.32 -6.81 -5.62
C VAL A 14 -15.42 -7.92 -6.19
N GLY A 15 -14.70 -7.62 -7.27
CA GLY A 15 -13.69 -8.51 -7.84
C GLY A 15 -12.46 -7.76 -8.37
N LEU A 16 -11.35 -8.49 -8.51
CA LEU A 16 -10.19 -8.03 -9.27
C LEU A 16 -10.31 -8.56 -10.70
N LYS A 17 -10.10 -7.70 -11.70
CA LYS A 17 -10.11 -8.11 -13.10
C LYS A 17 -8.81 -8.84 -13.43
N LEU A 18 -8.93 -10.12 -13.79
CA LEU A 18 -7.80 -10.88 -14.31
C LEU A 18 -7.44 -10.41 -15.73
N PRO A 19 -6.17 -10.51 -16.12
CA PRO A 19 -5.73 -10.12 -17.45
C PRO A 19 -6.36 -11.03 -18.51
N SER A 20 -6.44 -10.53 -19.75
CA SER A 20 -6.97 -11.30 -20.88
C SER A 20 -6.03 -12.46 -21.26
N LYS A 21 -6.56 -13.43 -22.02
CA LYS A 21 -5.86 -14.68 -22.40
C LYS A 21 -4.51 -14.49 -23.11
N ASP A 22 -4.25 -13.31 -23.67
CA ASP A 22 -3.04 -12.94 -24.40
C ASP A 22 -1.97 -12.26 -23.50
N LYS A 23 -2.20 -12.23 -22.19
CA LYS A 23 -1.36 -11.56 -21.21
C LYS A 23 -0.84 -12.54 -20.17
N TRP A 24 0.27 -12.16 -19.54
CA TRP A 24 0.94 -12.95 -18.52
C TRP A 24 0.62 -12.41 -17.12
N MET A 25 0.57 -13.31 -16.16
CA MET A 25 0.66 -12.98 -14.74
C MET A 25 2.10 -13.21 -14.29
N ILE A 26 2.62 -12.29 -13.49
CA ILE A 26 3.96 -12.40 -12.92
C ILE A 26 3.79 -12.66 -11.43
N LEU A 27 4.37 -13.77 -10.95
CA LEU A 27 4.52 -14.05 -9.53
C LEU A 27 5.95 -13.67 -9.13
N GLN A 28 6.07 -12.74 -8.19
CA GLN A 28 7.35 -12.39 -7.56
C GLN A 28 7.37 -12.96 -6.15
N LEU A 29 8.40 -13.74 -5.83
CA LEU A 29 8.62 -14.34 -4.52
C LEU A 29 9.87 -13.71 -3.90
N HIS A 30 9.76 -13.26 -2.65
CA HIS A 30 10.87 -12.71 -1.90
C HIS A 30 11.36 -13.75 -0.89
N TYR A 31 12.58 -14.27 -1.09
CA TYR A 31 13.21 -15.24 -0.19
C TYR A 31 14.32 -14.57 0.63
N TRP A 32 14.30 -14.81 1.93
CA TRP A 32 15.34 -14.38 2.86
C TRP A 32 16.05 -15.63 3.44
N ASN A 33 17.16 -16.03 2.82
CA ASN A 33 17.90 -17.27 3.16
C ASN A 33 19.15 -17.01 4.01
N VAL A 34 18.97 -16.46 5.22
CA VAL A 34 20.11 -16.20 6.14
C VAL A 34 20.71 -17.49 6.71
N ALA A 35 19.93 -18.55 6.82
CA ALA A 35 20.39 -19.84 7.32
C ALA A 35 21.33 -20.59 6.34
N GLY A 36 21.47 -20.10 5.11
CA GLY A 36 22.35 -20.71 4.11
C GLY A 36 21.86 -22.09 3.67
N TYR A 37 20.54 -22.29 3.57
CA TYR A 37 19.99 -23.53 3.05
C TYR A 37 20.59 -23.82 1.67
N ALA A 38 21.08 -25.05 1.49
CA ALA A 38 21.50 -25.57 0.19
C ALA A 38 20.33 -25.58 -0.80
N ASP A 39 20.62 -25.84 -2.08
CA ASP A 39 19.65 -25.88 -3.19
C ASP A 39 18.32 -26.57 -2.80
N SER A 40 17.36 -25.75 -2.40
CA SER A 40 16.07 -26.19 -1.86
C SER A 40 15.01 -25.98 -2.93
N LYS A 41 14.22 -27.02 -3.20
CA LYS A 41 13.07 -26.91 -4.09
C LYS A 41 11.90 -26.34 -3.30
N ASP A 42 11.38 -25.21 -3.78
CA ASP A 42 10.15 -24.61 -3.27
C ASP A 42 9.07 -24.62 -4.36
N SER A 43 7.81 -24.69 -3.96
CA SER A 43 6.65 -24.62 -4.85
C SER A 43 5.58 -23.69 -4.28
N SER A 44 6.03 -22.59 -3.68
CA SER A 44 5.15 -21.56 -3.16
C SER A 44 4.44 -20.81 -4.29
N GLY A 45 3.26 -20.29 -3.98
CA GLY A 45 2.45 -19.58 -4.94
C GLY A 45 1.22 -18.94 -4.32
N VAL A 46 0.27 -18.57 -5.18
CA VAL A 46 -1.01 -18.00 -4.78
C VAL A 46 -2.14 -18.77 -5.45
N SER A 47 -3.17 -19.08 -4.67
CA SER A 47 -4.43 -19.62 -5.19
C SER A 47 -5.44 -18.49 -5.33
N MET A 48 -6.20 -18.49 -6.43
CA MET A 48 -7.22 -17.47 -6.70
C MET A 48 -8.57 -18.14 -6.93
N CYS A 49 -9.60 -17.63 -6.27
CA CYS A 49 -10.99 -17.98 -6.58
C CYS A 49 -11.45 -17.14 -7.77
N ILE A 50 -11.84 -17.79 -8.87
CA ILE A 50 -12.18 -17.14 -10.13
C ILE A 50 -13.67 -17.30 -10.41
N GLU A 51 -14.33 -16.19 -10.73
CA GLU A 51 -15.72 -16.16 -11.18
C GLU A 51 -15.78 -15.99 -12.70
N LYS A 52 -16.72 -16.69 -13.35
CA LYS A 52 -16.94 -16.55 -14.80
C LYS A 52 -17.63 -15.24 -15.17
N THR A 53 -18.50 -14.77 -14.29
CA THR A 53 -19.24 -13.52 -14.46
C THR A 53 -18.53 -12.41 -13.70
N PRO A 54 -18.18 -11.28 -14.35
CA PRO A 54 -17.61 -10.13 -13.64
C PRO A 54 -18.51 -9.66 -12.50
N ARG A 55 -17.90 -9.34 -11.36
CA ARG A 55 -18.58 -8.71 -10.23
C ARG A 55 -19.01 -7.29 -10.59
N LYS A 56 -20.01 -6.75 -9.87
CA LYS A 56 -20.53 -5.39 -10.08
C LYS A 56 -19.44 -4.33 -9.98
N ASN A 57 -18.58 -4.44 -8.97
CA ASN A 57 -17.52 -3.50 -8.68
C ASN A 57 -16.17 -4.12 -9.01
N THR A 58 -15.43 -3.51 -9.93
CA THR A 58 -14.04 -3.90 -10.21
C THR A 58 -13.12 -3.09 -9.31
N ALA A 59 -12.37 -3.77 -8.44
CA ALA A 59 -11.37 -3.16 -7.58
C ALA A 59 -9.98 -3.18 -8.23
N VAL A 60 -9.13 -2.29 -7.75
CA VAL A 60 -7.72 -2.15 -8.11
C VAL A 60 -6.91 -1.81 -6.87
N ILE A 61 -5.61 -2.08 -6.92
CA ILE A 61 -4.68 -1.58 -5.91
C ILE A 61 -4.22 -0.18 -6.36
N SER A 62 -4.30 0.79 -5.46
CA SER A 62 -3.70 2.12 -5.62
C SER A 62 -2.69 2.37 -4.52
N THR A 63 -1.68 3.17 -4.81
CA THR A 63 -0.61 3.50 -3.85
C THR A 63 -0.78 4.92 -3.34
N LEU A 64 -0.86 5.07 -2.02
CA LEU A 64 -0.78 6.34 -1.30
C LEU A 64 0.59 6.46 -0.62
N GLY A 65 1.04 7.67 -0.31
CA GLY A 65 2.34 7.88 0.35
C GLY A 65 3.21 8.93 -0.33
N SER A 66 4.53 8.78 -0.19
CA SER A 66 5.52 9.73 -0.69
C SER A 66 6.76 9.03 -1.23
N LEU A 67 7.34 9.59 -2.29
CA LEU A 67 8.70 9.26 -2.75
C LEU A 67 9.75 10.22 -2.22
N ALA A 68 9.35 11.39 -1.71
CA ALA A 68 10.23 12.40 -1.16
C ALA A 68 10.65 12.02 0.27
N ILE A 69 11.47 10.97 0.37
CA ILE A 69 12.02 10.47 1.61
C ILE A 69 13.43 11.04 1.79
N ASP A 70 13.63 11.75 2.90
CA ASP A 70 14.93 12.21 3.40
C ASP A 70 14.94 12.02 4.92
N ILE A 71 15.57 10.93 5.37
CA ILE A 71 15.66 10.58 6.79
C ILE A 71 17.11 10.81 7.23
N PRO A 72 17.39 11.84 8.05
CA PRO A 72 18.74 12.15 8.48
C PRO A 72 19.41 11.00 9.24
N ALA A 73 20.74 10.98 9.22
CA ALA A 73 21.52 10.10 10.10
C ALA A 73 21.28 10.46 11.58
N LYS A 74 21.31 9.47 12.46
CA LYS A 74 21.16 9.62 13.92
C LYS A 74 19.88 10.36 14.34
N SER A 75 18.80 10.23 13.58
CA SER A 75 17.50 10.82 13.90
C SER A 75 16.52 9.77 14.42
N MET A 76 15.61 10.20 15.27
CA MET A 76 14.53 9.37 15.79
C MET A 76 13.21 10.12 15.60
N GLY A 77 12.17 9.43 15.12
CA GLY A 77 10.87 10.02 14.88
C GLY A 77 10.81 10.98 13.68
N THR A 78 11.63 10.79 12.66
CA THR A 78 11.53 11.60 11.44
C THR A 78 10.23 11.30 10.72
N GLU A 79 9.42 12.32 10.47
CA GLU A 79 8.17 12.17 9.71
C GLU A 79 8.39 12.40 8.21
N VAL A 80 7.92 11.47 7.40
CA VAL A 80 7.70 11.68 5.97
C VAL A 80 6.19 11.71 5.71
N ASN A 81 5.75 12.74 5.01
CA ASN A 81 4.34 12.95 4.70
C ASN A 81 4.13 12.83 3.19
N GLY A 82 3.00 12.24 2.80
CA GLY A 82 2.49 12.25 1.43
C GLY A 82 1.01 12.59 1.43
N THR A 83 0.62 13.59 0.65
CA THR A 83 -0.75 14.13 0.61
C THR A 83 -1.27 14.16 -0.82
N CYS A 84 -2.22 13.29 -1.12
CA CYS A 84 -2.82 13.27 -2.44
C CYS A 84 -4.23 13.87 -2.45
N THR A 85 -4.51 14.73 -3.43
CA THR A 85 -5.88 15.03 -3.84
C THR A 85 -6.14 14.25 -5.14
N PRO A 86 -6.84 13.10 -5.10
CA PRO A 86 -7.10 12.32 -6.31
C PRO A 86 -7.98 13.11 -7.29
N GLU A 87 -7.70 12.97 -8.58
CA GLU A 87 -8.52 13.57 -9.64
C GLU A 87 -9.77 12.73 -9.88
N LEU A 88 -10.81 13.03 -9.12
CA LEU A 88 -12.08 12.30 -9.16
C LEU A 88 -13.19 13.14 -9.79
N THR A 89 -13.97 12.53 -10.66
CA THR A 89 -15.27 13.06 -11.11
C THR A 89 -16.43 12.45 -10.33
N GLU A 90 -16.26 11.24 -9.79
CA GLU A 90 -17.23 10.48 -9.02
C GLU A 90 -16.54 9.86 -7.79
N PRO A 91 -17.30 9.50 -6.73
CA PRO A 91 -16.72 8.86 -5.56
C PRO A 91 -16.05 7.52 -5.84
N VAL A 92 -15.04 7.21 -5.03
CA VAL A 92 -14.37 5.89 -5.00
C VAL A 92 -14.37 5.35 -3.56
N TYR A 93 -14.19 4.04 -3.41
CA TYR A 93 -14.42 3.34 -2.15
C TYR A 93 -13.24 2.46 -1.78
N ILE A 94 -12.55 2.82 -0.70
CA ILE A 94 -11.42 2.05 -0.16
C ILE A 94 -11.95 0.90 0.69
N LEU A 95 -11.46 -0.31 0.46
CA LEU A 95 -11.87 -1.55 1.15
C LEU A 95 -10.88 -1.98 2.22
N SER A 96 -9.59 -1.75 2.00
CA SER A 96 -8.53 -2.19 2.91
C SER A 96 -7.27 -1.36 2.72
N SER A 97 -6.49 -1.22 3.78
CA SER A 97 -5.14 -0.65 3.77
C SER A 97 -4.08 -1.73 3.92
N SER A 98 -2.92 -1.52 3.33
CA SER A 98 -1.72 -2.36 3.53
C SER A 98 -0.52 -1.43 3.66
N PRO A 99 -0.25 -0.93 4.87
CA PRO A 99 0.94 -0.13 5.19
C PRO A 99 2.22 -0.85 4.81
N HIS A 100 3.19 -0.11 4.27
CA HIS A 100 4.46 -0.64 3.82
C HIS A 100 5.59 0.36 4.04
N MET A 101 6.60 -0.09 4.78
CA MET A 101 7.84 0.62 5.12
C MET A 101 8.97 -0.40 5.21
N HIS A 102 10.23 0.03 5.19
CA HIS A 102 11.37 -0.86 5.39
C HIS A 102 11.82 -0.86 6.86
N ALA A 103 13.07 -1.25 7.11
CA ALA A 103 13.56 -1.67 8.42
C ALA A 103 13.59 -0.54 9.47
N ARG A 104 13.59 0.73 9.07
CA ARG A 104 13.58 1.89 9.99
C ARG A 104 12.18 2.38 10.32
N GLY A 105 11.15 1.73 9.79
CA GLY A 105 9.77 2.15 10.03
C GLY A 105 9.36 1.95 11.49
N ARG A 106 8.84 3.02 12.10
CA ARG A 106 8.29 3.03 13.46
C ARG A 106 6.77 2.98 13.44
N SER A 107 6.13 3.85 12.65
CA SER A 107 4.67 3.94 12.61
C SER A 107 4.17 4.50 11.29
N LEU A 108 2.93 4.16 10.94
CA LEU A 108 2.26 4.67 9.74
C LEU A 108 0.80 4.98 10.02
N THR A 109 0.36 6.15 9.59
CA THR A 109 -1.05 6.53 9.60
C THR A 109 -1.49 6.96 8.22
N THR A 110 -2.76 6.71 7.87
CA THR A 110 -3.39 7.33 6.71
C THR A 110 -4.75 7.86 7.08
N SER A 111 -5.01 9.10 6.68
CA SER A 111 -6.24 9.83 6.98
C SER A 111 -6.91 10.33 5.71
N LEU A 112 -8.24 10.31 5.73
CA LEU A 112 -9.08 11.09 4.82
C LEU A 112 -9.29 12.47 5.42
N VAL A 113 -9.02 13.51 4.66
CA VAL A 113 -9.24 14.90 5.04
C VAL A 113 -10.33 15.48 4.14
N ARG A 114 -11.43 15.93 4.76
CA ARG A 114 -12.59 16.52 4.10
C ARG A 114 -12.87 17.87 4.73
N GLY A 115 -12.60 18.95 4.00
CA GLY A 115 -12.63 20.31 4.57
C GLY A 115 -11.62 20.44 5.72
N THR A 116 -12.12 20.70 6.93
CA THR A 116 -11.31 20.79 8.16
C THR A 116 -11.29 19.49 8.97
N GLU A 117 -12.10 18.49 8.62
CA GLU A 117 -12.16 17.21 9.32
C GLU A 117 -11.09 16.25 8.80
N SER A 118 -10.49 15.50 9.72
CA SER A 118 -9.49 14.48 9.40
C SER A 118 -9.82 13.18 10.14
N THR A 119 -10.01 12.09 9.39
CA THR A 119 -10.35 10.77 9.94
C THR A 119 -9.31 9.75 9.52
N LYS A 120 -8.62 9.15 10.50
CA LYS A 120 -7.70 8.02 10.27
C LYS A 120 -8.50 6.78 9.88
N PHE A 121 -8.13 6.14 8.78
CA PHE A 121 -8.65 4.83 8.40
C PHE A 121 -7.62 3.71 8.54
N VAL A 122 -6.35 4.07 8.82
CA VAL A 122 -5.33 3.14 9.32
C VAL A 122 -4.40 3.89 10.29
N ASP A 123 -4.06 3.23 11.40
CA ASP A 123 -3.22 3.74 12.48
C ASP A 123 -2.34 2.59 13.00
N VAL A 124 -1.19 2.36 12.36
CA VAL A 124 -0.20 1.36 12.80
C VAL A 124 0.82 2.07 13.68
N ARG A 125 0.73 1.86 14.99
CA ARG A 125 1.55 2.56 15.99
C ARG A 125 2.94 1.96 16.18
N ASP A 126 2.99 0.63 16.11
CA ASP A 126 4.21 -0.16 16.27
C ASP A 126 4.38 -0.98 14.99
N PHE A 127 4.90 -0.34 13.95
CA PHE A 127 5.15 -1.00 12.67
C PHE A 127 6.24 -2.05 12.85
N ASP A 128 5.94 -3.28 12.45
CA ASP A 128 6.91 -4.38 12.38
C ASP A 128 7.12 -4.76 10.92
N PHE A 129 8.35 -4.56 10.45
CA PHE A 129 8.78 -4.92 9.10
C PHE A 129 8.48 -6.39 8.74
N ASN A 130 8.46 -7.28 9.73
CA ASN A 130 8.20 -8.71 9.55
C ASN A 130 6.70 -9.06 9.56
N ALA A 131 5.83 -8.11 9.94
CA ALA A 131 4.40 -8.32 10.11
C ALA A 131 3.56 -7.31 9.29
N GLN A 132 3.82 -7.24 7.98
CA GLN A 132 3.14 -6.31 7.07
C GLN A 132 1.72 -6.79 6.71
N THR A 133 0.82 -6.59 7.67
CA THR A 133 -0.55 -7.05 7.61
C THR A 133 -1.41 -6.12 6.76
N SER A 134 -2.42 -6.69 6.10
CA SER A 134 -3.49 -5.90 5.48
C SER A 134 -4.64 -5.72 6.44
N TYR A 135 -5.12 -4.49 6.57
CA TYR A 135 -6.20 -4.08 7.45
C TYR A 135 -7.47 -3.85 6.62
N PRO A 136 -8.42 -4.79 6.61
CA PRO A 136 -9.73 -4.54 6.01
C PRO A 136 -10.48 -3.47 6.81
N LEU A 137 -11.20 -2.60 6.11
CA LEU A 137 -12.09 -1.64 6.75
C LEU A 137 -13.42 -2.31 7.07
N ALA A 138 -14.03 -1.94 8.19
CA ALA A 138 -15.34 -2.48 8.60
C ALA A 138 -16.44 -2.19 7.57
N ALA A 139 -16.32 -1.07 6.86
CA ALA A 139 -17.15 -0.71 5.72
C ALA A 139 -16.28 0.02 4.67
N PRO A 140 -16.67 0.00 3.37
CA PRO A 140 -15.97 0.76 2.35
C PRO A 140 -15.92 2.25 2.71
N LEU A 141 -14.73 2.83 2.70
CA LEU A 141 -14.52 4.26 2.95
C LEU A 141 -14.71 5.05 1.66
N GLU A 142 -15.72 5.92 1.63
CA GLU A 142 -16.02 6.79 0.49
C GLU A 142 -15.10 8.01 0.43
N VAL A 143 -14.35 8.12 -0.67
CA VAL A 143 -13.52 9.27 -1.04
C VAL A 143 -14.22 10.05 -2.15
N ARG A 144 -14.46 11.34 -1.93
CA ARG A 144 -15.19 12.23 -2.84
C ARG A 144 -14.25 13.16 -3.60
N PRO A 145 -14.70 13.74 -4.73
CA PRO A 145 -13.99 14.84 -5.38
C PRO A 145 -13.63 15.96 -4.37
N GLY A 146 -12.36 16.35 -4.36
CA GLY A 146 -11.84 17.41 -3.47
C GLY A 146 -11.34 16.92 -2.10
N ASP A 147 -11.60 15.67 -1.71
CA ASP A 147 -11.00 15.10 -0.51
C ASP A 147 -9.49 14.92 -0.67
N LYS A 148 -8.77 14.92 0.45
CA LYS A 148 -7.32 14.62 0.49
C LYS A 148 -7.06 13.33 1.26
N LEU A 149 -6.09 12.57 0.80
CA LEU A 149 -5.57 11.38 1.47
C LEU A 149 -4.16 11.70 1.97
N LYS A 150 -3.99 11.76 3.29
CA LYS A 150 -2.70 12.07 3.92
C LYS A 150 -2.13 10.81 4.57
N THR A 151 -0.96 10.39 4.10
CA THR A 151 -0.15 9.32 4.71
C THR A 151 1.00 9.96 5.47
N THR A 152 1.23 9.54 6.71
CA THR A 152 2.38 9.95 7.52
C THR A 152 3.11 8.69 7.98
N CYS A 153 4.39 8.63 7.64
CA CYS A 153 5.32 7.56 7.99
C CYS A 153 6.36 8.12 8.97
N VAL A 154 6.63 7.41 10.05
CA VAL A 154 7.60 7.82 11.08
C VAL A 154 8.76 6.84 11.10
N TYR A 155 9.99 7.34 11.13
CA TYR A 155 11.20 6.52 11.05
C TYR A 155 12.19 6.78 12.17
N ASP A 156 12.95 5.73 12.48
CA ASP A 156 14.10 5.73 13.37
C ASP A 156 15.37 5.33 12.65
N ASN A 157 16.31 6.26 12.54
CA ASN A 157 17.58 6.05 11.88
C ASN A 157 18.75 6.27 12.85
N PRO A 158 19.10 5.27 13.69
CA PRO A 158 20.27 5.35 14.55
C PRO A 158 21.59 5.25 13.76
N GLY A 159 21.53 4.95 12.46
CA GLY A 159 22.68 4.79 11.58
C GLY A 159 23.47 6.08 11.36
N SER A 160 24.69 5.94 10.85
CA SER A 160 25.59 7.05 10.56
C SER A 160 25.37 7.72 9.20
N ALA A 161 24.50 7.17 8.36
CA ALA A 161 24.16 7.71 7.04
C ALA A 161 22.66 8.02 6.96
N ALA A 162 22.32 9.02 6.14
CA ALA A 162 20.94 9.30 5.81
C ALA A 162 20.32 8.16 4.99
N ALA A 163 19.00 8.00 5.09
CA ALA A 163 18.24 7.04 4.30
C ALA A 163 17.28 7.78 3.37
N TYR A 164 17.17 7.28 2.14
CA TYR A 164 16.36 7.87 1.07
C TYR A 164 15.40 6.82 0.50
N PHE A 165 14.54 7.23 -0.44
CA PHE A 165 13.70 6.30 -1.17
C PHE A 165 14.54 5.28 -1.95
N GLY A 166 14.14 4.00 -1.89
CA GLY A 166 14.72 2.94 -2.71
C GLY A 166 14.07 1.59 -2.47
N GLU A 167 14.48 0.58 -3.24
CA GLU A 167 13.88 -0.76 -3.19
C GLU A 167 14.61 -1.73 -2.26
N LYS A 168 15.80 -1.38 -1.79
CA LYS A 168 16.57 -2.23 -0.88
C LYS A 168 16.06 -2.10 0.54
N THR A 169 16.26 -3.14 1.35
CA THR A 169 15.92 -3.12 2.78
C THR A 169 16.61 -2.00 3.55
N GLU A 170 17.80 -1.58 3.10
CA GLU A 170 18.56 -0.47 3.71
C GLU A 170 18.15 0.92 3.21
N ASP A 171 17.40 1.00 2.11
CA ASP A 171 16.68 2.20 1.70
C ASP A 171 15.33 2.26 2.45
N GLU A 172 14.48 3.25 2.18
CA GLU A 172 13.14 3.34 2.79
C GLU A 172 12.00 3.53 1.79
N MET A 173 10.79 3.18 2.23
CA MET A 173 9.54 3.44 1.52
C MET A 173 8.47 3.97 2.48
N CYS A 174 7.65 4.90 2.00
CA CYS A 174 6.49 5.40 2.72
C CYS A 174 5.23 5.14 1.90
N PHE A 175 4.66 3.93 1.99
CA PHE A 175 3.47 3.57 1.21
C PHE A 175 2.33 3.03 2.06
N ASN A 176 1.11 3.33 1.62
CA ASN A 176 -0.09 2.56 1.96
C ASN A 176 -0.73 2.05 0.66
N PHE A 177 -0.68 0.73 0.46
CA PHE A 177 -1.38 0.08 -0.65
C PHE A 177 -2.83 -0.14 -0.28
N VAL A 178 -3.72 0.58 -0.96
CA VAL A 178 -5.16 0.47 -0.72
C VAL A 178 -5.83 -0.33 -1.83
N LEU A 179 -6.74 -1.23 -1.43
CA LEU A 179 -7.66 -1.85 -2.36
C LEU A 179 -8.87 -0.92 -2.49
N VAL A 180 -9.20 -0.50 -3.71
CA VAL A 180 -10.22 0.52 -3.98
C VAL A 180 -11.04 0.15 -5.22
N TYR A 181 -12.31 0.51 -5.26
CA TYR A 181 -13.15 0.45 -6.46
C TYR A 181 -13.84 1.81 -6.70
N PRO A 182 -14.30 2.13 -7.92
CA PRO A 182 -14.15 1.40 -9.19
C PRO A 182 -12.70 1.34 -9.71
N GLU A 183 -12.50 0.70 -10.88
CA GLU A 183 -11.16 0.40 -11.43
C GLU A 183 -10.31 1.62 -11.81
N THR A 184 -10.93 2.80 -11.83
CA THR A 184 -10.25 4.09 -11.95
C THR A 184 -9.25 4.32 -10.81
N GLY A 185 -9.52 3.73 -9.64
CA GLY A 185 -8.65 3.78 -8.47
C GLY A 185 -8.44 5.19 -7.93
N LEU A 186 -7.27 5.41 -7.33
CA LEU A 186 -6.84 6.69 -6.79
C LEU A 186 -5.59 7.15 -7.54
N ALA A 187 -5.66 8.30 -8.21
CA ALA A 187 -4.52 8.89 -8.88
C ALA A 187 -4.61 10.41 -8.97
N ASN A 188 -3.46 11.08 -8.87
CA ASN A 188 -3.27 12.50 -9.20
C ASN A 188 -2.71 12.68 -10.63
N ALA A 189 -2.59 13.93 -11.07
CA ALA A 189 -1.90 14.31 -12.30
C ALA A 189 -0.52 13.61 -12.39
N GLY A 190 -0.25 12.88 -13.48
CA GLY A 190 1.01 12.14 -13.68
C GLY A 190 1.13 10.81 -12.91
N GLY A 191 0.19 10.50 -12.01
CA GLY A 191 0.08 9.23 -11.29
C GLY A 191 -0.90 8.23 -11.92
N LYS A 192 -1.76 8.67 -12.85
CA LYS A 192 -2.85 7.87 -13.45
C LYS A 192 -2.41 6.53 -14.03
N ALA A 193 -1.36 6.50 -14.85
CA ALA A 193 -0.87 5.27 -15.48
C ALA A 193 -0.35 4.26 -14.44
N ALA A 194 0.22 4.74 -13.34
CA ALA A 194 0.77 3.91 -12.27
C ALA A 194 -0.20 3.68 -11.11
N ARG A 195 -1.41 4.25 -11.15
CA ARG A 195 -2.40 4.27 -10.04
C ARG A 195 -1.78 4.73 -8.72
N ARG A 196 -0.90 5.73 -8.83
CA ARG A 196 -0.22 6.34 -7.70
C ARG A 196 -0.89 7.66 -7.38
N CYS A 197 -1.17 7.86 -6.11
CA CYS A 197 -1.66 9.09 -5.54
C CYS A 197 -0.62 9.49 -4.47
N ILE A 198 0.53 9.95 -4.94
CA ILE A 198 1.69 10.24 -4.10
C ILE A 198 2.28 11.59 -4.49
N ASP A 199 2.90 12.24 -3.51
CA ASP A 199 3.72 13.43 -3.76
C ASP A 199 5.04 12.98 -4.39
N ARG A 200 5.47 13.71 -5.43
CA ARG A 200 6.76 13.54 -6.09
C ARG A 200 7.72 14.62 -5.64
#